data_AF-A0A9E1KVA1-F1
#
_entry.id   AF-A0A9E1KVA1-F1
#
_cell.length_a   1.000
_cell.length_b   1.000
_cell.length_c   1.000
_cell.angle_alpha   90.00
_cell.angle_beta   90.00
_cell.angle_gamma   90.00
#
_symmetry.space_group_name_H-M   'P 1'
#
loop_
_entity.id
_entity.type
_entity.pdbx_description
1 polymer ?
#
loop_
_entity_poly.entity_id
_entity_poly.type
_entity_poly.pdbx_seq_one_letter_code
_entity_poly.pdbx_strand_id
1 'polypeptide(L)'
;MKPHKIFYLLICSVLTLFWTFPVLGVPKYTDKETALELARVLDKGNFDNRYTISSTYVQNDNIQDYYISVILSDGSSQKWYINQIYKWARDDKLKLANNQSILFPDNNDSRFVILDKNKFHRLALKANIYIKEYDAGDPLEGNQFRFRIKSFNLINPGEIAFGRNTTGSKYRYIIDLFNGISELLTYEDAYRLMKNKLLFYEQQSTAPTFDRAYHVTKIVAHEKKVPEDGVSQFGIEILFDQPIQINGDHFPYEIYERVQYNKRTKAKKQEFILDITLPNSEKKFEIAPIANLEYLYNISVVKNPKYSKRVLLRASFNPTVMDLPPVIYKNSDNSVFVSFFNLMDQTVLSRGMLLEAKKREEAEQSSAKDIRITKAIKKDSDFGRAFINAANAAKESDGITDLKLKQEKLIAGIKLFEEAALYAETDDQLFSALTSRNQLRETYIAAAIKVVTNKLGMDTLNNSEVSDVMLTLDQAEAFTGNQQLLKKIDKLREKVIAKQ
;
A
#
# COMPACT_ATOMS: atom_id res chain seq x y z
N MET A 1 7.43 -61.78 28.60
CA MET A 1 8.56 -61.16 27.87
C MET A 1 8.02 -60.06 26.94
N LYS A 2 8.86 -59.13 26.48
CA LYS A 2 8.54 -58.21 25.37
C LYS A 2 8.75 -58.94 24.03
N PRO A 3 8.09 -58.51 22.94
CA PRO A 3 8.79 -57.60 22.02
C PRO A 3 8.25 -56.16 22.06
N HIS A 4 8.97 -55.25 21.40
CA HIS A 4 8.76 -53.81 21.47
C HIS A 4 8.88 -53.18 20.06
N LYS A 5 8.10 -52.14 19.80
CA LYS A 5 8.45 -51.02 18.89
C LYS A 5 8.85 -51.34 17.42
N ILE A 6 7.88 -51.66 16.56
CA ILE A 6 7.80 -51.05 15.22
C ILE A 6 6.32 -50.75 14.91
N PHE A 7 5.82 -49.55 15.22
CA PHE A 7 4.54 -49.04 14.69
C PHE A 7 4.37 -47.51 14.80
N TYR A 8 5.45 -46.74 14.96
CA TYR A 8 5.40 -45.29 15.24
C TYR A 8 6.40 -44.47 14.40
N LEU A 9 6.59 -44.84 13.13
CA LEU A 9 7.55 -44.20 12.22
C LEU A 9 7.05 -44.01 10.77
N LEU A 10 5.75 -44.15 10.54
CA LEU A 10 5.14 -44.11 9.19
C LEU A 10 3.85 -43.26 9.13
N ILE A 11 3.73 -42.27 10.02
CA ILE A 11 2.63 -41.28 10.03
C ILE A 11 3.17 -39.83 9.94
N CYS A 12 4.47 -39.62 10.21
CA CYS A 12 5.10 -38.29 10.20
C CYS A 12 5.72 -37.88 8.85
N SER A 13 5.51 -38.64 7.77
CA SER A 13 6.19 -38.46 6.47
C SER A 13 5.29 -37.99 5.31
N VAL A 14 3.99 -37.77 5.55
CA VAL A 14 3.02 -37.34 4.51
C VAL A 14 2.52 -35.90 4.72
N LEU A 15 2.74 -35.33 5.91
CA LEU A 15 2.21 -34.01 6.32
C LEU A 15 3.17 -32.83 6.06
N THR A 16 4.25 -33.05 5.29
CA THR A 16 5.35 -32.09 5.12
C THR A 16 5.74 -31.79 3.67
N LEU A 17 4.83 -31.92 2.70
CA LEU A 17 5.08 -31.44 1.32
C LEU A 17 3.84 -31.00 0.51
N PHE A 18 2.77 -30.54 1.18
CA PHE A 18 1.63 -29.86 0.52
C PHE A 18 1.64 -28.34 0.71
N TRP A 19 2.79 -27.71 0.39
CA TRP A 19 2.81 -26.35 -0.16
C TRP A 19 2.59 -26.42 -1.68
N THR A 20 1.54 -27.14 -2.10
CA THR A 20 1.01 -27.01 -3.44
C THR A 20 0.36 -25.63 -3.54
N PHE A 21 1.10 -24.69 -4.13
CA PHE A 21 0.49 -23.53 -4.78
C PHE A 21 -0.73 -24.00 -5.60
N PRO A 22 -1.82 -23.21 -5.68
CA PRO A 22 -2.99 -23.61 -6.44
C PRO A 22 -2.56 -24.02 -7.85
N VAL A 23 -3.16 -25.08 -8.39
CA VAL A 23 -2.93 -25.49 -9.79
C VAL A 23 -3.52 -24.39 -10.66
N LEU A 24 -2.65 -23.46 -11.06
CA LEU A 24 -2.99 -22.27 -11.81
C LEU A 24 -3.62 -22.68 -13.15
N GLY A 25 -4.83 -22.21 -13.43
CA GLY A 25 -5.63 -22.55 -14.60
C GLY A 25 -5.09 -22.02 -15.94
N VAL A 26 -3.84 -21.57 -15.98
CA VAL A 26 -3.20 -20.98 -17.15
C VAL A 26 -3.09 -22.05 -18.24
N PRO A 27 -3.63 -21.81 -19.43
CA PRO A 27 -3.59 -22.78 -20.51
C PRO A 27 -2.13 -23.07 -20.93
N LYS A 28 -1.91 -24.29 -21.44
CA LYS A 28 -0.61 -24.71 -21.99
C LYS A 28 -0.29 -23.98 -23.30
N TYR A 29 -1.32 -23.69 -24.08
CA TYR A 29 -1.28 -23.07 -25.40
C TYR A 29 -2.03 -21.73 -25.40
N THR A 30 -1.98 -21.02 -26.51
CA THR A 30 -2.77 -19.80 -26.78
C THR A 30 -3.16 -19.75 -28.26
N ASP A 31 -3.92 -18.73 -28.64
CA ASP A 31 -4.27 -18.44 -30.02
C ASP A 31 -3.08 -17.88 -30.83
N LYS A 32 -3.28 -17.76 -32.15
CA LYS A 32 -2.23 -17.33 -33.08
C LYS A 32 -1.78 -15.87 -32.85
N GLU A 33 -2.69 -14.97 -32.52
CA GLU A 33 -2.41 -13.54 -32.40
C GLU A 33 -1.66 -13.26 -31.08
N THR A 34 -2.16 -13.80 -29.96
CA THR A 34 -1.48 -13.74 -28.66
C THR A 34 -0.10 -14.40 -28.74
N ALA A 35 0.06 -15.54 -29.44
CA ALA A 35 1.36 -16.16 -29.64
C ALA A 35 2.33 -15.28 -30.45
N LEU A 36 1.86 -14.63 -31.53
CA LEU A 36 2.68 -13.75 -32.36
C LEU A 36 3.12 -12.49 -31.63
N GLU A 37 2.24 -11.88 -30.82
CA GLU A 37 2.64 -10.76 -29.98
C GLU A 37 3.62 -11.23 -28.89
N LEU A 38 3.37 -12.36 -28.23
CA LEU A 38 4.23 -12.90 -27.20
C LEU A 38 5.64 -13.19 -27.72
N ALA A 39 5.77 -13.81 -28.89
CA ALA A 39 7.05 -14.01 -29.56
C ALA A 39 7.78 -12.67 -29.81
N ARG A 40 7.10 -11.68 -30.40
CA ARG A 40 7.65 -10.33 -30.66
C ARG A 40 8.16 -9.65 -29.39
N VAL A 41 7.43 -9.79 -28.29
CA VAL A 41 7.73 -9.14 -27.00
C VAL A 41 8.90 -9.84 -26.27
N LEU A 42 9.01 -11.16 -26.42
CA LEU A 42 10.10 -11.96 -25.85
C LEU A 42 11.46 -11.76 -26.54
N ASP A 43 11.48 -11.31 -27.81
CA ASP A 43 12.73 -11.17 -28.56
C ASP A 43 13.71 -10.17 -27.91
N LYS A 44 15.01 -10.52 -27.90
CA LYS A 44 16.08 -9.78 -27.22
C LYS A 44 15.89 -9.59 -25.71
N GLY A 45 14.93 -10.27 -25.09
CA GLY A 45 14.83 -10.42 -23.64
C GLY A 45 15.96 -11.27 -23.05
N ASN A 46 15.98 -11.41 -21.72
CA ASN A 46 16.90 -12.28 -20.99
C ASN A 46 16.14 -13.31 -20.16
N PHE A 47 16.63 -14.55 -20.21
CA PHE A 47 16.13 -15.71 -19.48
C PHE A 47 17.09 -16.11 -18.36
N ASP A 48 16.54 -16.28 -17.16
CA ASP A 48 17.19 -16.70 -15.91
C ASP A 48 18.43 -15.86 -15.53
N ASN A 49 18.52 -14.63 -16.04
CA ASN A 49 19.71 -13.75 -16.03
C ASN A 49 20.99 -14.36 -16.62
N ARG A 50 20.87 -15.44 -17.42
CA ARG A 50 22.00 -16.21 -17.96
C ARG A 50 22.05 -16.26 -19.48
N TYR A 51 20.90 -16.25 -20.14
CA TYR A 51 20.80 -16.38 -21.59
C TYR A 51 20.04 -15.20 -22.18
N THR A 52 20.58 -14.57 -23.23
CA THR A 52 19.81 -13.63 -24.04
C THR A 52 18.99 -14.40 -25.06
N ILE A 53 17.77 -13.94 -25.32
CA ILE A 53 16.89 -14.49 -26.34
C ILE A 53 17.37 -13.97 -27.70
N SER A 54 18.01 -14.85 -28.48
CA SER A 54 18.59 -14.54 -29.78
C SER A 54 17.53 -14.34 -30.86
N SER A 55 16.48 -15.17 -30.84
CA SER A 55 15.33 -15.08 -31.73
C SER A 55 14.13 -15.84 -31.15
N THR A 56 12.93 -15.43 -31.55
CA THR A 56 11.66 -16.07 -31.20
C THR A 56 10.84 -16.31 -32.47
N TYR A 57 10.06 -17.38 -32.48
CA TYR A 57 9.10 -17.66 -33.55
C TYR A 57 7.93 -18.49 -33.02
N VAL A 58 6.78 -18.35 -33.67
CA VAL A 58 5.56 -19.09 -33.30
C VAL A 58 5.52 -20.42 -34.04
N GLN A 59 5.12 -21.46 -33.31
CA GLN A 59 4.78 -22.77 -33.86
C GLN A 59 3.47 -23.26 -33.20
N ASN A 60 2.92 -24.34 -33.72
CA ASN A 60 1.63 -24.87 -33.26
C ASN A 60 1.61 -26.40 -33.31
N ASP A 61 0.95 -27.02 -32.33
CA ASP A 61 0.74 -28.48 -32.31
C ASP A 61 -0.53 -28.87 -33.08
N ASN A 62 -1.57 -28.01 -33.05
CA ASN A 62 -2.80 -28.11 -33.82
C ASN A 62 -3.17 -26.74 -34.43
N ILE A 63 -4.23 -26.65 -35.24
CA ILE A 63 -4.70 -25.39 -35.86
C ILE A 63 -5.01 -24.28 -34.83
N GLN A 64 -5.34 -24.66 -33.58
CA GLN A 64 -5.70 -23.75 -32.48
C GLN A 64 -4.66 -23.70 -31.33
N ASP A 65 -3.69 -24.62 -31.29
CA ASP A 65 -2.76 -24.79 -30.15
C ASP A 65 -1.38 -24.19 -30.44
N TYR A 66 -1.21 -22.88 -30.23
CA TYR A 66 0.05 -22.18 -30.49
C TYR A 66 0.97 -22.12 -29.26
N TYR A 67 2.28 -22.14 -29.51
CA TYR A 67 3.35 -22.05 -28.54
C TYR A 67 4.53 -21.26 -29.10
N ILE A 68 5.48 -20.88 -28.23
CA ILE A 68 6.67 -20.10 -28.63
C ILE A 68 7.87 -21.03 -28.75
N SER A 69 8.58 -20.97 -29.87
CA SER A 69 9.93 -21.53 -30.01
C SER A 69 10.97 -20.42 -29.89
N VAL A 70 12.01 -20.68 -29.11
CA VAL A 70 12.99 -19.68 -28.67
C VAL A 70 14.40 -20.20 -28.89
N ILE A 71 15.25 -19.40 -29.54
CA ILE A 71 16.68 -19.66 -29.66
C ILE A 71 17.40 -18.76 -28.65
N LEU A 72 18.21 -19.37 -27.79
CA LEU A 72 19.00 -18.68 -26.77
C LEU A 72 20.41 -18.32 -27.26
N SER A 73 21.14 -17.53 -26.46
CA SER A 73 22.50 -17.06 -26.78
C SER A 73 23.58 -18.15 -26.72
N ASP A 74 23.25 -19.34 -26.22
CA ASP A 74 24.09 -20.55 -26.28
C ASP A 74 23.85 -21.38 -27.55
N GLY A 75 22.92 -20.95 -28.42
CA GLY A 75 22.50 -21.68 -29.62
C GLY A 75 21.46 -22.77 -29.36
N SER A 76 21.02 -22.98 -28.11
CA SER A 76 19.96 -23.94 -27.81
C SER A 76 18.60 -23.46 -28.33
N SER A 77 17.83 -24.36 -28.91
CA SER A 77 16.45 -24.12 -29.37
C SER A 77 15.47 -24.82 -28.44
N GLN A 78 14.52 -24.08 -27.89
CA GLN A 78 13.60 -24.56 -26.85
C GLN A 78 12.14 -24.29 -27.22
N LYS A 79 11.25 -25.20 -26.80
CA LYS A 79 9.80 -25.07 -26.92
C LYS A 79 9.22 -24.59 -25.58
N TRP A 80 8.62 -23.41 -25.58
CA TRP A 80 8.09 -22.74 -24.39
C TRP A 80 6.56 -22.63 -24.47
N TYR A 81 5.90 -23.18 -23.43
CA TYR A 81 4.45 -23.14 -23.24
C TYR A 81 4.02 -21.93 -22.42
N ILE A 82 2.75 -21.51 -22.55
CA ILE A 82 2.26 -20.27 -21.94
C ILE A 82 2.29 -20.33 -20.41
N ASN A 83 1.83 -21.45 -19.84
CA ASN A 83 1.94 -21.72 -18.40
C ASN A 83 3.39 -21.77 -17.86
N GLN A 84 4.41 -22.02 -18.69
CA GLN A 84 5.82 -21.90 -18.31
C GLN A 84 6.27 -20.44 -18.32
N ILE A 85 5.98 -19.71 -19.40
CA ILE A 85 6.31 -18.28 -19.56
C ILE A 85 5.69 -17.44 -18.44
N TYR A 86 4.43 -17.72 -18.12
CA TYR A 86 3.69 -17.19 -16.97
C TYR A 86 4.45 -17.38 -15.65
N LYS A 87 4.89 -18.62 -15.37
CA LYS A 87 5.64 -18.93 -14.14
C LYS A 87 6.99 -18.22 -14.11
N TRP A 88 7.70 -18.18 -15.23
CA TRP A 88 8.98 -17.49 -15.34
C TRP A 88 8.87 -15.97 -15.19
N ALA A 89 7.77 -15.36 -15.64
CA ALA A 89 7.47 -13.96 -15.37
C ALA A 89 7.28 -13.69 -13.85
N ARG A 90 6.43 -14.46 -13.16
CA ARG A 90 6.22 -14.34 -11.70
C ARG A 90 7.42 -14.78 -10.84
N ASP A 91 8.41 -15.46 -11.42
CA ASP A 91 9.68 -15.79 -10.78
C ASP A 91 10.83 -14.80 -11.09
N ASP A 92 10.60 -13.74 -11.86
CA ASP A 92 11.63 -12.84 -12.46
C ASP A 92 12.73 -13.59 -13.26
N LYS A 93 12.40 -14.79 -13.75
CA LYS A 93 13.25 -15.55 -14.68
C LYS A 93 13.10 -15.05 -16.12
N LEU A 94 12.12 -14.20 -16.39
CA LEU A 94 11.96 -13.51 -17.65
C LEU A 94 12.08 -12.00 -17.46
N LYS A 95 13.06 -11.38 -18.11
CA LYS A 95 13.20 -9.92 -18.24
C LYS A 95 13.11 -9.54 -19.71
N LEU A 96 12.31 -8.55 -20.08
CA LEU A 96 12.24 -8.09 -21.47
C LEU A 96 13.34 -7.08 -21.80
N ALA A 97 13.50 -6.80 -23.08
CA ALA A 97 14.23 -5.62 -23.54
C ALA A 97 13.60 -4.31 -22.98
N ASN A 98 14.37 -3.22 -22.97
CA ASN A 98 13.91 -1.87 -22.60
C ASN A 98 13.32 -1.74 -21.17
N ASN A 99 13.76 -2.60 -20.24
CA ASN A 99 13.27 -2.71 -18.87
C ASN A 99 11.74 -2.88 -18.75
N GLN A 100 11.20 -3.83 -19.51
CA GLN A 100 9.77 -4.20 -19.47
C GLN A 100 9.55 -5.55 -18.79
N SER A 101 8.31 -5.80 -18.34
CA SER A 101 7.86 -7.09 -17.79
C SER A 101 6.56 -7.54 -18.45
N ILE A 102 6.45 -8.84 -18.78
CA ILE A 102 5.17 -9.48 -19.11
C ILE A 102 4.40 -9.71 -17.81
N LEU A 103 3.10 -9.42 -17.83
CA LEU A 103 2.17 -9.69 -16.74
C LEU A 103 0.94 -10.41 -17.30
N PHE A 104 0.40 -11.32 -16.49
CA PHE A 104 -0.84 -12.05 -16.78
C PHE A 104 -1.88 -11.65 -15.74
N PRO A 105 -2.84 -10.77 -16.08
CA PRO A 105 -3.81 -10.23 -15.11
C PRO A 105 -4.85 -11.25 -14.63
N ASP A 106 -5.19 -12.23 -15.47
CA ASP A 106 -6.01 -13.38 -15.10
C ASP A 106 -5.12 -14.63 -15.01
N ASN A 107 -5.46 -15.52 -14.07
CA ASN A 107 -4.75 -16.79 -13.85
C ASN A 107 -5.34 -17.93 -14.70
N ASN A 108 -6.43 -17.71 -15.44
CA ASN A 108 -7.14 -18.69 -16.27
C ASN A 108 -7.06 -18.37 -17.78
N ASP A 109 -6.36 -17.30 -18.14
CA ASP A 109 -6.26 -16.77 -19.51
C ASP A 109 -4.81 -16.88 -20.02
N SER A 110 -4.65 -16.81 -21.34
CA SER A 110 -3.35 -16.67 -22.01
C SER A 110 -3.02 -15.21 -22.37
N ARG A 111 -4.01 -14.32 -22.41
CA ARG A 111 -3.81 -12.89 -22.68
C ARG A 111 -2.93 -12.26 -21.62
N PHE A 112 -1.95 -11.49 -22.08
CA PHE A 112 -0.96 -10.81 -21.24
C PHE A 112 -0.97 -9.30 -21.50
N VAL A 113 -0.26 -8.56 -20.65
CA VAL A 113 -0.02 -7.12 -20.78
C VAL A 113 1.46 -6.83 -20.50
N ILE A 114 1.94 -5.67 -20.95
CA ILE A 114 3.35 -5.26 -20.79
C ILE A 114 3.41 -4.09 -19.80
N LEU A 115 4.13 -4.27 -18.70
CA LEU A 115 4.54 -3.17 -17.84
C LEU A 115 5.81 -2.53 -18.39
N ASP A 116 5.71 -1.26 -18.76
CA ASP A 116 6.85 -0.38 -18.98
C ASP A 116 7.30 0.16 -17.61
N LYS A 117 8.31 -0.48 -17.02
CA LYS A 117 8.77 -0.13 -15.67
C LYS A 117 9.32 1.28 -15.61
N ASN A 118 10.03 1.72 -16.64
CA ASN A 118 10.64 3.06 -16.68
C ASN A 118 9.56 4.16 -16.71
N LYS A 119 8.40 3.93 -17.36
CA LYS A 119 7.22 4.80 -17.20
C LYS A 119 6.63 4.74 -15.78
N PHE A 120 6.51 3.55 -15.18
CA PHE A 120 6.03 3.41 -13.79
C PHE A 120 6.93 4.14 -12.79
N HIS A 121 8.25 3.95 -12.86
CA HIS A 121 9.22 4.60 -11.98
C HIS A 121 9.12 6.12 -12.07
N ARG A 122 9.07 6.69 -13.28
CA ARG A 122 8.93 8.13 -13.49
C ARG A 122 7.59 8.69 -13.02
N LEU A 123 6.54 7.87 -12.99
CA LEU A 123 5.26 8.22 -12.36
C LEU A 123 5.37 8.20 -10.84
N ALA A 124 5.86 7.09 -10.26
CA ALA A 124 5.96 6.87 -8.83
C ALA A 124 6.92 7.84 -8.11
N LEU A 125 8.04 8.22 -8.77
CA LEU A 125 9.00 9.21 -8.25
C LEU A 125 8.48 10.64 -8.29
N LYS A 126 7.50 10.94 -9.15
CA LYS A 126 6.88 12.27 -9.27
C LYS A 126 5.56 12.37 -8.49
N ALA A 127 4.92 11.26 -8.19
CA ALA A 127 3.65 11.22 -7.48
C ALA A 127 3.81 11.67 -6.02
N ASN A 128 2.86 12.48 -5.56
CA ASN A 128 2.70 12.82 -4.14
C ASN A 128 1.37 12.28 -3.57
N ILE A 129 0.46 11.80 -4.43
CA ILE A 129 -0.81 11.16 -4.05
C ILE A 129 -0.82 9.70 -4.50
N TYR A 130 -1.19 8.82 -3.57
CA TYR A 130 -1.55 7.42 -3.80
C TYR A 130 -3.02 7.23 -3.43
N ILE A 131 -3.84 6.71 -4.35
CA ILE A 131 -5.20 6.26 -4.05
C ILE A 131 -5.13 4.76 -3.74
N LYS A 132 -5.54 4.39 -2.53
CA LYS A 132 -5.66 2.98 -2.16
C LYS A 132 -7.04 2.44 -2.55
N GLU A 133 -7.03 1.32 -3.25
CA GLU A 133 -8.15 0.38 -3.37
C GLU A 133 -7.97 -0.75 -2.33
N TYR A 134 -9.07 -1.41 -1.94
CA TYR A 134 -9.05 -2.58 -1.07
C TYR A 134 -9.42 -3.85 -1.84
N ASP A 135 -8.80 -4.96 -1.46
CA ASP A 135 -9.05 -6.27 -2.08
C ASP A 135 -10.43 -6.83 -1.69
N ALA A 136 -10.96 -7.72 -2.52
CA ALA A 136 -12.28 -8.32 -2.31
C ALA A 136 -12.37 -9.06 -0.96
N GLY A 137 -13.46 -8.83 -0.23
CA GLY A 137 -13.67 -9.35 1.13
C GLY A 137 -12.94 -8.59 2.24
N ASP A 138 -12.38 -7.41 1.97
CA ASP A 138 -12.04 -6.43 3.00
C ASP A 138 -13.27 -5.56 3.31
N PRO A 139 -13.57 -5.20 4.58
CA PRO A 139 -14.68 -4.31 4.91
C PRO A 139 -14.67 -2.95 4.18
N LEU A 140 -13.50 -2.46 3.76
CA LEU A 140 -13.35 -1.22 2.98
C LEU A 140 -13.36 -1.46 1.45
N GLU A 141 -13.78 -2.63 0.98
CA GLU A 141 -14.02 -2.88 -0.45
C GLU A 141 -14.93 -1.80 -1.06
N GLY A 142 -14.67 -1.43 -2.32
CA GLY A 142 -15.35 -0.33 -3.02
C GLY A 142 -14.97 1.08 -2.56
N ASN A 143 -14.45 1.26 -1.35
CA ASN A 143 -13.96 2.57 -0.88
C ASN A 143 -12.58 2.87 -1.48
N GLN A 144 -12.34 4.15 -1.80
CA GLN A 144 -11.05 4.68 -2.23
C GLN A 144 -10.62 5.82 -1.31
N PHE A 145 -9.39 5.78 -0.80
CA PHE A 145 -8.82 6.87 0.00
C PHE A 145 -7.53 7.41 -0.60
N ARG A 146 -7.39 8.74 -0.59
CA ARG A 146 -6.17 9.44 -0.99
C ARG A 146 -5.21 9.49 0.20
N PHE A 147 -3.99 9.00 0.02
CA PHE A 147 -2.90 9.08 0.99
C PHE A 147 -1.74 9.87 0.40
N ARG A 148 -1.06 10.66 1.23
CA ARG A 148 0.14 11.40 0.81
C ARG A 148 1.36 10.50 0.84
N ILE A 149 2.08 10.44 -0.28
CA ILE A 149 3.29 9.64 -0.43
C ILE A 149 4.46 10.33 0.29
N LYS A 150 5.12 9.58 1.18
CA LYS A 150 6.35 9.99 1.86
C LYS A 150 7.59 9.53 1.10
N SER A 151 7.56 8.33 0.53
CA SER A 151 8.73 7.72 -0.09
C SER A 151 8.34 6.61 -1.07
N PHE A 152 9.10 6.49 -2.16
CA PHE A 152 9.08 5.34 -3.07
C PHE A 152 10.47 4.70 -3.08
N ASN A 153 10.50 3.37 -2.97
CA ASN A 153 11.70 2.53 -2.94
C ASN A 153 11.52 1.29 -3.80
N LEU A 154 12.62 0.78 -4.37
CA LEU A 154 12.68 -0.55 -4.97
C LEU A 154 13.11 -1.57 -3.92
N ILE A 155 12.48 -2.74 -3.92
CA ILE A 155 12.95 -3.93 -3.20
C ILE A 155 14.08 -4.54 -4.03
N ASN A 156 15.21 -4.87 -3.40
CA ASN A 156 16.33 -5.54 -4.06
C ASN A 156 15.83 -6.79 -4.82
N PRO A 157 16.13 -6.99 -6.11
CA PRO A 157 15.64 -8.12 -6.91
C PRO A 157 15.90 -9.51 -6.29
N GLY A 158 16.98 -9.66 -5.53
CA GLY A 158 17.36 -10.88 -4.82
C GLY A 158 16.81 -11.03 -3.39
N GLU A 159 16.14 -10.02 -2.86
CA GLU A 159 15.51 -10.07 -1.53
C GLU A 159 14.27 -10.97 -1.54
N ILE A 160 14.09 -11.74 -0.46
CA ILE A 160 12.99 -12.71 -0.30
C ILE A 160 12.15 -12.48 0.96
N ALA A 161 12.61 -11.68 1.92
CA ALA A 161 11.93 -11.43 3.20
C ALA A 161 10.52 -10.83 3.05
N PHE A 162 10.27 -10.06 1.99
CA PHE A 162 8.96 -9.47 1.69
C PHE A 162 7.95 -10.48 1.13
N GLY A 163 8.38 -11.66 0.66
CA GLY A 163 7.50 -12.71 0.17
C GLY A 163 6.81 -12.41 -1.17
N ARG A 164 5.54 -12.83 -1.28
CA ARG A 164 4.71 -12.77 -2.50
C ARG A 164 3.27 -12.35 -2.13
N ASN A 165 2.53 -11.81 -3.10
CA ASN A 165 1.10 -11.53 -2.95
C ASN A 165 0.23 -12.80 -3.05
N THR A 166 -1.09 -12.64 -2.95
CA THR A 166 -2.09 -13.72 -3.06
C THR A 166 -2.05 -14.48 -4.38
N THR A 167 -1.64 -13.85 -5.49
CA THR A 167 -1.49 -14.49 -6.80
C THR A 167 -0.12 -15.18 -6.99
N GLY A 168 0.76 -15.10 -5.99
CA GLY A 168 2.11 -15.67 -6.03
C GLY A 168 3.15 -14.79 -6.74
N SER A 169 2.84 -13.54 -7.06
CA SER A 169 3.80 -12.59 -7.64
C SER A 169 4.66 -11.95 -6.53
N LYS A 170 5.95 -11.73 -6.80
CA LYS A 170 6.88 -11.13 -5.83
C LYS A 170 6.63 -9.64 -5.68
N TYR A 171 6.77 -9.14 -4.45
CA TYR A 171 6.81 -7.70 -4.22
C TYR A 171 8.13 -7.11 -4.75
N ARG A 172 8.04 -5.94 -5.36
CA ARG A 172 9.14 -5.28 -6.08
C ARG A 172 9.29 -3.80 -5.72
N TYR A 173 8.25 -3.17 -5.20
CA TYR A 173 8.29 -1.77 -4.76
C TYR A 173 7.70 -1.60 -3.37
N ILE A 174 8.11 -0.52 -2.70
CA ILE A 174 7.50 -0.04 -1.45
C ILE A 174 7.07 1.41 -1.67
N ILE A 175 5.81 1.72 -1.36
CA ILE A 175 5.33 3.09 -1.16
C ILE A 175 5.15 3.31 0.34
N ASP A 176 5.97 4.17 0.93
CA ASP A 176 5.77 4.67 2.29
C ASP A 176 4.84 5.88 2.25
N LEU A 177 3.82 5.87 3.10
CA LEU A 177 2.80 6.91 3.21
C LEU A 177 3.03 7.72 4.49
N PHE A 178 2.69 9.02 4.49
CA PHE A 178 2.98 9.91 5.64
C PHE A 178 2.27 9.49 6.94
N ASN A 179 1.14 8.79 6.85
CA ASN A 179 0.46 8.17 8.00
C ASN A 179 1.20 6.97 8.62
N GLY A 180 2.32 6.53 8.04
CA GLY A 180 3.10 5.39 8.52
C GLY A 180 2.53 4.03 8.14
N ILE A 181 1.82 3.93 7.02
CA ILE A 181 1.65 2.67 6.27
C ILE A 181 2.79 2.56 5.25
N SER A 182 3.31 1.35 5.05
CA SER A 182 4.14 1.02 3.88
C SER A 182 3.38 -0.02 3.05
N GLU A 183 3.05 0.33 1.81
CA GLU A 183 2.37 -0.54 0.85
C GLU A 183 3.42 -1.30 0.02
N LEU A 184 3.32 -2.63 -0.02
CA LEU A 184 4.18 -3.49 -0.84
C LEU A 184 3.48 -3.75 -2.18
N LEU A 185 4.15 -3.46 -3.29
CA LEU A 185 3.55 -3.57 -4.64
C LEU A 185 4.28 -4.61 -5.49
N THR A 186 3.51 -5.40 -6.23
CA THR A 186 4.00 -6.26 -7.32
C THR A 186 4.08 -5.49 -8.64
N TYR A 187 4.56 -6.12 -9.73
CA TYR A 187 4.47 -5.51 -11.05
C TYR A 187 3.01 -5.44 -11.55
N GLU A 188 2.16 -6.40 -11.19
CA GLU A 188 0.72 -6.37 -11.47
C GLU A 188 0.05 -5.16 -10.80
N ASP A 189 0.42 -4.85 -9.55
CA ASP A 189 -0.06 -3.65 -8.86
C ASP A 189 0.45 -2.38 -9.53
N ALA A 190 1.74 -2.31 -9.88
CA ALA A 190 2.31 -1.18 -10.61
C ALA A 190 1.56 -0.88 -11.93
N TYR A 191 1.22 -1.93 -12.69
CA TYR A 191 0.42 -1.82 -13.90
C TYR A 191 -1.02 -1.34 -13.62
N ARG A 192 -1.67 -1.88 -12.57
CA ARG A 192 -3.00 -1.42 -12.11
C ARG A 192 -2.98 0.07 -11.76
N LEU A 193 -2.01 0.52 -10.97
CA LEU A 193 -1.88 1.92 -10.55
C LEU A 193 -1.67 2.87 -11.73
N MET A 194 -0.86 2.48 -12.73
CA MET A 194 -0.72 3.25 -13.98
C MET A 194 -2.02 3.30 -14.78
N LYS A 195 -2.64 2.15 -15.04
CA LYS A 195 -3.82 2.02 -15.89
C LYS A 195 -5.01 2.78 -15.32
N ASN A 196 -5.23 2.68 -14.01
CA ASN A 196 -6.35 3.29 -13.30
C ASN A 196 -6.05 4.73 -12.82
N LYS A 197 -4.84 5.26 -13.07
CA LYS A 197 -4.36 6.59 -12.63
C LYS A 197 -4.41 6.81 -11.11
N LEU A 198 -4.21 5.75 -10.33
CA LEU A 198 -4.28 5.77 -8.86
C LEU A 198 -3.00 6.33 -8.19
N LEU A 199 -2.03 6.78 -8.99
CA LEU A 199 -0.73 7.24 -8.55
C LEU A 199 -0.35 8.49 -9.37
N PHE A 200 -0.35 9.67 -8.76
CA PHE A 200 -0.18 10.94 -9.50
C PHE A 200 0.38 12.10 -8.66
N TYR A 201 0.71 13.18 -9.36
CA TYR A 201 1.12 14.47 -8.79
C TYR A 201 -0.05 15.46 -8.78
N GLU A 202 -0.32 16.09 -7.64
CA GLU A 202 -1.25 17.21 -7.49
C GLU A 202 -0.53 18.37 -6.77
N GLN A 203 -0.57 19.58 -7.34
CA GLN A 203 0.17 20.74 -6.81
C GLN A 203 -0.56 21.45 -5.65
N GLN A 204 -1.89 21.42 -5.64
CA GLN A 204 -2.75 21.95 -4.59
C GLN A 204 -3.84 20.91 -4.30
N SER A 205 -3.95 20.43 -3.06
CA SER A 205 -4.89 19.36 -2.74
C SER A 205 -6.34 19.85 -2.81
N THR A 206 -7.05 19.42 -3.84
CA THR A 206 -8.46 19.79 -4.09
C THR A 206 -9.47 18.90 -3.40
N ALA A 207 -9.05 17.68 -3.02
CA ALA A 207 -9.89 16.66 -2.41
C ALA A 207 -9.19 15.99 -1.20
N PRO A 208 -9.95 15.50 -0.20
CA PRO A 208 -9.37 15.17 1.10
C PRO A 208 -8.32 14.06 1.02
N THR A 209 -7.19 14.26 1.72
CA THR A 209 -5.97 13.46 1.62
C THR A 209 -5.37 13.22 3.00
N PHE A 210 -5.09 11.95 3.30
CA PHE A 210 -4.55 11.54 4.59
C PHE A 210 -3.03 11.74 4.67
N ASP A 211 -2.66 12.83 5.35
CA ASP A 211 -1.27 13.15 5.71
C ASP A 211 -0.83 12.49 7.03
N ARG A 212 -1.75 12.16 7.93
CA ARG A 212 -1.47 11.34 9.13
C ARG A 212 -2.67 10.48 9.53
N ALA A 213 -2.43 9.47 10.35
CA ALA A 213 -3.49 8.68 10.97
C ALA A 213 -4.22 9.49 12.05
N TYR A 214 -5.51 9.25 12.21
CA TYR A 214 -6.34 9.79 13.30
C TYR A 214 -6.09 9.01 14.59
N HIS A 215 -6.00 9.71 15.73
CA HIS A 215 -6.06 9.07 17.03
C HIS A 215 -7.47 9.18 17.59
N VAL A 216 -8.10 8.06 17.91
CA VAL A 216 -9.34 8.07 18.71
C VAL A 216 -8.98 8.52 20.12
N THR A 217 -9.61 9.59 20.60
CA THR A 217 -9.32 10.19 21.92
C THR A 217 -10.31 9.73 22.98
N LYS A 218 -11.60 9.68 22.64
CA LYS A 218 -12.69 9.32 23.55
C LYS A 218 -13.87 8.72 22.78
N ILE A 219 -14.64 7.86 23.45
CA ILE A 219 -16.01 7.52 23.07
C ILE A 219 -17.00 8.09 24.11
N VAL A 220 -18.14 8.59 23.64
CA VAL A 220 -19.20 9.18 24.48
C VAL A 220 -20.51 8.45 24.17
N ALA A 221 -21.16 7.92 25.21
CA ALA A 221 -22.52 7.41 25.11
C ALA A 221 -23.50 8.59 25.02
N HIS A 222 -24.42 8.51 24.08
CA HIS A 222 -25.61 9.36 24.01
C HIS A 222 -26.82 8.45 24.25
N GLU A 223 -27.47 8.64 25.40
CA GLU A 223 -28.60 7.82 25.84
C GLU A 223 -29.84 8.00 24.95
N LYS A 224 -30.79 7.07 25.07
CA LYS A 224 -32.01 7.03 24.26
C LYS A 224 -32.85 8.30 24.42
N LYS A 225 -33.04 9.01 23.31
CA LYS A 225 -33.97 10.16 23.22
C LYS A 225 -35.42 9.68 23.38
N VAL A 226 -36.29 10.63 23.75
CA VAL A 226 -37.75 10.46 23.67
C VAL A 226 -38.12 10.05 22.23
N PRO A 227 -39.01 9.06 22.02
CA PRO A 227 -39.35 8.61 20.66
C PRO A 227 -40.03 9.71 19.84
N GLU A 228 -39.57 9.89 18.61
CA GLU A 228 -40.26 10.64 17.56
C GLU A 228 -40.74 9.62 16.51
N ASP A 229 -41.98 9.74 16.06
CA ASP A 229 -42.63 8.85 15.07
C ASP A 229 -42.46 7.33 15.32
N GLY A 230 -42.48 6.92 16.60
CA GLY A 230 -42.36 5.51 17.02
C GLY A 230 -40.94 4.93 16.95
N VAL A 231 -39.96 5.71 16.49
CA VAL A 231 -38.54 5.33 16.45
C VAL A 231 -37.82 5.96 17.64
N SER A 232 -37.05 5.16 18.37
CA SER A 232 -36.18 5.67 19.44
C SER A 232 -34.71 5.60 19.04
N GLN A 233 -34.02 6.74 19.13
CA GLN A 233 -32.63 6.92 18.74
C GLN A 233 -31.72 6.96 19.97
N PHE A 234 -30.62 6.21 19.95
CA PHE A 234 -29.48 6.36 20.85
C PHE A 234 -28.17 6.31 20.04
N GLY A 235 -27.01 6.59 20.65
CA GLY A 235 -25.78 6.58 19.87
C GLY A 235 -24.46 6.57 20.63
N ILE A 236 -23.39 6.36 19.87
CA ILE A 236 -22.01 6.44 20.34
C ILE A 236 -21.31 7.51 19.50
N GLU A 237 -20.83 8.56 20.14
CA GLU A 237 -19.97 9.55 19.50
C GLU A 237 -18.49 9.19 19.70
N ILE A 238 -17.76 9.14 18.59
CA ILE A 238 -16.33 8.84 18.52
C ILE A 238 -15.62 10.17 18.28
N LEU A 239 -14.75 10.57 19.21
CA LEU A 239 -13.94 11.78 19.09
C LEU A 239 -12.52 11.45 18.64
N PHE A 240 -11.99 12.28 17.75
CA PHE A 240 -10.65 12.18 17.18
C PHE A 240 -9.74 13.34 17.65
N ASP A 241 -8.44 13.24 17.41
CA ASP A 241 -7.43 14.26 17.77
C ASP A 241 -7.31 15.41 16.77
N GLN A 242 -8.04 15.36 15.66
CA GLN A 242 -8.01 16.34 14.58
C GLN A 242 -9.29 16.32 13.73
N PRO A 243 -9.52 17.32 12.87
CA PRO A 243 -10.60 17.31 11.90
C PRO A 243 -10.56 16.09 10.98
N ILE A 244 -11.65 15.32 10.95
CA ILE A 244 -11.83 14.18 10.06
C ILE A 244 -12.28 14.61 8.67
N GLN A 245 -11.63 14.02 7.68
CA GLN A 245 -11.77 14.31 6.26
C GLN A 245 -12.72 13.33 5.52
N ILE A 246 -13.49 12.53 6.27
CA ILE A 246 -14.33 11.44 5.73
C ILE A 246 -15.75 11.51 6.28
N ASN A 247 -16.71 11.18 5.42
CA ASN A 247 -18.13 11.09 5.73
C ASN A 247 -18.50 9.71 6.29
N GLY A 248 -19.73 9.58 6.81
CA GLY A 248 -20.23 8.36 7.46
C GLY A 248 -20.11 7.07 6.63
N ASP A 249 -20.29 7.16 5.31
CA ASP A 249 -20.27 6.01 4.39
C ASP A 249 -18.91 5.28 4.34
N HIS A 250 -17.83 5.96 4.77
CA HIS A 250 -16.47 5.43 4.81
C HIS A 250 -16.19 4.58 6.07
N PHE A 251 -17.18 4.40 6.96
CA PHE A 251 -17.09 3.63 8.20
C PHE A 251 -17.94 2.35 8.12
N PRO A 252 -17.52 1.34 7.34
CA PRO A 252 -18.29 0.11 7.19
C PRO A 252 -18.36 -0.67 8.49
N TYR A 253 -19.47 -1.39 8.69
CA TYR A 253 -19.70 -2.22 9.86
C TYR A 253 -19.82 -3.70 9.47
N GLU A 254 -19.31 -4.58 10.33
CA GLU A 254 -19.44 -6.03 10.21
C GLU A 254 -20.28 -6.56 11.38
N ILE A 255 -21.21 -7.47 11.08
CA ILE A 255 -21.99 -8.21 12.09
C ILE A 255 -21.67 -9.70 11.95
N TYR A 256 -21.19 -10.33 13.02
CA TYR A 256 -20.82 -11.74 12.99
C TYR A 256 -20.97 -12.44 14.35
N GLU A 257 -21.18 -13.76 14.33
CA GLU A 257 -21.19 -14.58 15.53
C GLU A 257 -19.76 -14.97 15.97
N ARG A 258 -19.47 -14.86 17.26
CA ARG A 258 -18.18 -15.23 17.86
C ARG A 258 -18.36 -16.23 19.00
N VAL A 259 -17.82 -17.44 18.83
CA VAL A 259 -17.71 -18.43 19.90
C VAL A 259 -16.45 -18.14 20.75
N GLN A 260 -16.62 -17.50 21.91
CA GLN A 260 -15.51 -17.30 22.86
C GLN A 260 -15.35 -18.52 23.78
N TYR A 261 -14.17 -19.15 23.77
CA TYR A 261 -13.83 -20.22 24.72
C TYR A 261 -13.13 -19.66 25.97
N ASN A 262 -13.78 -19.77 27.12
CA ASN A 262 -13.20 -19.36 28.39
C ASN A 262 -12.32 -20.49 28.97
N LYS A 263 -10.99 -20.33 28.87
CA LYS A 263 -10.01 -21.32 29.35
C LYS A 263 -10.14 -21.67 30.84
N ARG A 264 -10.68 -20.76 31.69
CA ARG A 264 -10.81 -20.97 33.14
C ARG A 264 -12.06 -21.78 33.50
N THR A 265 -13.18 -21.55 32.84
CA THR A 265 -14.46 -22.24 33.10
C THR A 265 -14.72 -23.42 32.15
N LYS A 266 -13.90 -23.57 31.10
CA LYS A 266 -14.08 -24.48 29.96
C LYS A 266 -15.40 -24.28 29.18
N ALA A 267 -16.15 -23.23 29.48
CA ALA A 267 -17.39 -22.90 28.77
C ALA A 267 -17.09 -22.25 27.42
N LYS A 268 -17.91 -22.59 26.42
CA LYS A 268 -18.07 -21.79 25.19
C LYS A 268 -19.21 -20.80 25.44
N LYS A 269 -18.99 -19.52 25.15
CA LYS A 269 -20.04 -18.50 25.08
C LYS A 269 -20.18 -18.05 23.64
N GLN A 270 -21.39 -18.11 23.09
CA GLN A 270 -21.72 -17.47 21.81
C GLN A 270 -22.07 -16.01 22.07
N GLU A 271 -21.52 -15.11 21.27
CA GLU A 271 -21.76 -13.67 21.34
C GLU A 271 -21.87 -13.11 19.92
N PHE A 272 -22.87 -12.28 19.65
CA PHE A 272 -22.95 -11.53 18.41
C PHE A 272 -22.15 -10.23 18.56
N ILE A 273 -21.31 -9.96 17.57
CA ILE A 273 -20.35 -8.86 17.57
C ILE A 273 -20.70 -7.91 16.42
N LEU A 274 -20.76 -6.63 16.74
CA LEU A 274 -20.74 -5.52 15.81
C LEU A 274 -19.35 -4.87 15.86
N ASP A 275 -18.65 -4.85 14.73
CA ASP A 275 -17.39 -4.14 14.56
C ASP A 275 -17.57 -3.02 13.52
N ILE A 276 -17.43 -1.76 13.94
CA ILE A 276 -17.39 -0.61 13.02
C ILE A 276 -15.94 -0.30 12.71
N THR A 277 -15.55 -0.39 11.44
CA THR A 277 -14.19 -0.08 10.98
C THR A 277 -13.96 1.43 10.95
N LEU A 278 -12.94 1.88 11.66
CA LEU A 278 -12.38 3.23 11.58
C LEU A 278 -11.14 3.20 10.66
N PRO A 279 -11.24 3.68 9.41
CA PRO A 279 -10.09 3.74 8.49
C PRO A 279 -9.06 4.77 8.95
N ASN A 280 -7.81 4.62 8.49
CA ASN A 280 -6.69 5.54 8.76
C ASN A 280 -6.58 5.95 10.26
N SER A 281 -6.79 5.01 11.18
CA SER A 281 -6.96 5.30 12.61
C SER A 281 -6.05 4.46 13.51
N GLU A 282 -5.61 5.02 14.63
CA GLU A 282 -4.72 4.40 15.62
C GLU A 282 -5.19 4.59 17.07
N LYS A 283 -5.12 3.50 17.86
CA LYS A 283 -5.27 3.58 19.32
C LYS A 283 -3.89 3.80 19.98
N LYS A 284 -3.55 5.06 20.26
CA LYS A 284 -2.30 5.47 20.93
C LYS A 284 -2.37 5.36 22.45
N PHE A 285 -3.54 5.62 23.04
CA PHE A 285 -3.81 5.62 24.47
C PHE A 285 -4.85 4.55 24.86
N GLU A 286 -5.01 4.28 26.15
CA GLU A 286 -6.18 3.56 26.62
C GLU A 286 -7.40 4.49 26.60
N ILE A 287 -8.50 3.99 26.05
CA ILE A 287 -9.78 4.69 25.91
C ILE A 287 -10.75 3.90 26.78
N ALA A 288 -11.41 4.59 27.70
CA ALA A 288 -12.36 3.98 28.62
C ALA A 288 -13.49 3.27 27.84
N PRO A 289 -13.78 1.98 28.13
CA PRO A 289 -14.90 1.27 27.51
C PRO A 289 -16.24 1.74 28.12
N ILE A 290 -17.32 1.60 27.38
CA ILE A 290 -18.68 1.77 27.88
C ILE A 290 -19.22 0.35 28.17
N ALA A 291 -19.60 0.07 29.42
CA ALA A 291 -19.98 -1.27 29.84
C ALA A 291 -21.26 -1.76 29.16
N ASN A 292 -22.27 -0.88 29.07
CA ASN A 292 -23.58 -1.13 28.48
C ASN A 292 -24.18 0.19 27.95
N LEU A 293 -24.96 0.11 26.87
CA LEU A 293 -25.78 1.18 26.32
C LEU A 293 -26.94 0.54 25.55
N GLU A 294 -28.16 0.66 26.05
CA GLU A 294 -29.34 -0.08 25.53
C GLU A 294 -29.04 -1.59 25.36
N TYR A 295 -29.11 -2.11 24.12
CA TYR A 295 -28.83 -3.51 23.78
C TYR A 295 -27.35 -3.82 23.45
N LEU A 296 -26.46 -2.82 23.55
CA LEU A 296 -25.02 -2.95 23.31
C LEU A 296 -24.26 -3.14 24.63
N TYR A 297 -23.26 -4.01 24.62
CA TYR A 297 -22.44 -4.40 25.77
C TYR A 297 -20.96 -4.44 25.41
N ASN A 298 -20.08 -4.24 26.40
CA ASN A 298 -18.61 -4.30 26.26
C ASN A 298 -18.05 -3.38 25.15
N ILE A 299 -18.68 -2.23 24.94
CA ILE A 299 -18.36 -1.27 23.88
C ILE A 299 -16.94 -0.76 24.10
N SER A 300 -16.05 -1.06 23.15
CA SER A 300 -14.62 -0.81 23.31
C SER A 300 -13.91 -0.54 22.00
N VAL A 301 -12.98 0.42 22.04
CA VAL A 301 -12.11 0.74 20.90
C VAL A 301 -10.92 -0.23 20.90
N VAL A 302 -10.80 -1.06 19.86
CA VAL A 302 -9.77 -2.12 19.76
C VAL A 302 -8.94 -1.95 18.48
N LYS A 303 -7.69 -2.44 18.49
CA LYS A 303 -6.82 -2.43 17.30
C LYS A 303 -7.22 -3.59 16.37
N ASN A 304 -7.25 -3.35 15.07
CA ASN A 304 -7.37 -4.44 14.11
C ASN A 304 -6.06 -5.28 14.11
N PRO A 305 -6.13 -6.62 14.16
CA PRO A 305 -4.92 -7.46 14.25
C PRO A 305 -4.17 -7.62 12.92
N LYS A 306 -4.82 -7.37 11.77
CA LYS A 306 -4.23 -7.46 10.43
C LYS A 306 -3.66 -6.12 9.95
N TYR A 307 -4.26 -5.00 10.37
CA TYR A 307 -3.94 -3.66 9.85
C TYR A 307 -3.62 -2.67 10.96
N SER A 308 -2.38 -2.21 11.04
CA SER A 308 -1.87 -1.33 12.10
C SER A 308 -2.57 0.04 12.19
N LYS A 309 -2.99 0.59 11.05
CA LYS A 309 -3.72 1.87 10.93
C LYS A 309 -5.23 1.69 10.71
N ARG A 310 -5.79 0.61 11.26
CA ARG A 310 -7.24 0.38 11.35
C ARG A 310 -7.61 0.11 12.81
N VAL A 311 -8.61 0.83 13.30
CA VAL A 311 -9.20 0.65 14.62
C VAL A 311 -10.63 0.18 14.44
N LEU A 312 -11.15 -0.61 15.37
CA LEU A 312 -12.53 -1.06 15.38
C LEU A 312 -13.22 -0.50 16.63
N LEU A 313 -14.41 0.10 16.47
CA LEU A 313 -15.34 0.24 17.58
C LEU A 313 -16.12 -1.07 17.66
N ARG A 314 -15.83 -1.87 18.68
CA ARG A 314 -16.41 -3.19 18.90
C ARG A 314 -17.48 -3.15 19.98
N ALA A 315 -18.65 -3.72 19.71
CA ALA A 315 -19.69 -3.98 20.69
C ALA A 315 -20.16 -5.44 20.61
N SER A 316 -20.53 -6.02 21.74
CA SER A 316 -21.36 -7.23 21.80
C SER A 316 -22.83 -6.82 21.87
N PHE A 317 -23.74 -7.57 21.25
CA PHE A 317 -25.17 -7.22 21.27
C PHE A 317 -26.07 -8.46 21.31
N ASN A 318 -27.35 -8.27 21.61
CA ASN A 318 -28.38 -9.30 21.45
C ASN A 318 -29.05 -9.17 20.06
N PRO A 319 -28.96 -10.17 19.16
CA PRO A 319 -29.54 -10.08 17.83
C PRO A 319 -31.08 -10.02 17.83
N THR A 320 -31.76 -10.42 18.91
CA THR A 320 -33.24 -10.35 18.98
C THR A 320 -33.79 -8.95 19.28
N VAL A 321 -32.95 -7.90 19.22
CA VAL A 321 -33.30 -6.51 19.57
C VAL A 321 -32.68 -5.50 18.56
N MET A 322 -31.95 -5.98 17.55
CA MET A 322 -31.27 -5.14 16.56
C MET A 322 -31.97 -5.28 15.20
N ASP A 323 -33.10 -4.59 15.06
CA ASP A 323 -33.93 -4.65 13.85
C ASP A 323 -33.34 -3.87 12.66
N LEU A 324 -32.51 -2.86 12.94
CA LEU A 324 -31.91 -1.97 11.94
C LEU A 324 -30.38 -1.90 12.10
N PRO A 325 -29.64 -1.75 10.98
CA PRO A 325 -28.20 -1.50 11.01
C PRO A 325 -27.88 -0.11 11.58
N PRO A 326 -26.65 0.12 12.08
CA PRO A 326 -26.23 1.43 12.54
C PRO A 326 -26.12 2.40 11.34
N VAL A 327 -26.61 3.63 11.50
CA VAL A 327 -26.37 4.72 10.56
C VAL A 327 -25.28 5.61 11.13
N ILE A 328 -24.22 5.83 10.35
CA ILE A 328 -23.03 6.55 10.81
C ILE A 328 -22.96 7.87 10.05
N TYR A 329 -22.68 8.97 10.74
CA TYR A 329 -22.52 10.29 10.11
C TYR A 329 -21.46 11.15 10.82
N LYS A 330 -20.86 12.09 10.08
CA LYS A 330 -19.98 13.11 10.64
C LYS A 330 -20.84 14.12 11.43
N ASN A 331 -20.57 14.28 12.73
CA ASN A 331 -21.37 15.11 13.63
C ASN A 331 -20.76 16.49 13.84
N SER A 332 -19.42 16.53 13.97
CA SER A 332 -18.63 17.76 13.99
C SER A 332 -17.38 17.56 13.14
N ASP A 333 -16.53 18.58 13.02
CA ASP A 333 -15.24 18.38 12.35
C ASP A 333 -14.38 17.29 12.99
N ASN A 334 -14.46 17.10 14.31
CA ASN A 334 -13.60 16.17 15.04
C ASN A 334 -14.33 14.92 15.56
N SER A 335 -15.61 14.71 15.18
CA SER A 335 -16.39 13.59 15.71
C SER A 335 -17.36 12.94 14.71
N VAL A 336 -17.51 11.62 14.88
CA VAL A 336 -18.46 10.75 14.15
C VAL A 336 -19.50 10.25 15.14
N PHE A 337 -20.77 10.35 14.78
CA PHE A 337 -21.87 9.78 15.55
C PHE A 337 -22.33 8.48 14.89
N VAL A 338 -22.34 7.40 15.69
CA VAL A 338 -22.94 6.12 15.34
C VAL A 338 -24.34 6.10 15.92
N SER A 339 -25.35 6.21 15.06
CA SER A 339 -26.76 6.17 15.42
C SER A 339 -27.28 4.74 15.42
N PHE A 340 -27.95 4.36 16.51
CA PHE A 340 -28.68 3.11 16.66
C PHE A 340 -30.16 3.42 16.81
N PHE A 341 -31.00 2.55 16.24
CA PHE A 341 -32.44 2.68 16.24
C PHE A 341 -33.07 1.48 16.94
N ASN A 342 -34.10 1.75 17.74
CA ASN A 342 -34.91 0.75 18.41
C ASN A 342 -36.38 1.07 18.08
N LEU A 343 -37.00 0.20 17.28
CA LEU A 343 -38.35 0.36 16.73
C LEU A 343 -39.38 0.04 17.81
N MET A 344 -40.30 0.98 18.07
CA MET A 344 -41.35 0.80 19.06
C MET A 344 -42.77 0.85 18.47
N ASP A 345 -42.91 0.51 17.18
CA ASP A 345 -44.12 -0.14 16.68
C ASP A 345 -43.87 -0.93 15.38
N GLN A 346 -44.67 -1.99 15.14
CA GLN A 346 -44.59 -2.80 13.90
C GLN A 346 -45.75 -2.47 12.95
N THR A 347 -45.67 -1.33 12.26
CA THR A 347 -46.55 -1.03 11.12
C THR A 347 -45.77 -1.05 9.80
N VAL A 348 -46.21 -1.91 8.88
CA VAL A 348 -45.51 -2.16 7.61
C VAL A 348 -45.89 -1.10 6.58
N LEU A 349 -44.96 -0.18 6.28
CA LEU A 349 -45.05 0.62 5.06
C LEU A 349 -44.63 -0.22 3.84
N SER A 350 -45.56 -0.38 2.91
CA SER A 350 -45.42 -1.28 1.77
C SER A 350 -44.70 -0.65 0.57
N ARG A 351 -44.13 -1.52 -0.27
CA ARG A 351 -43.25 -1.22 -1.39
C ARG A 351 -43.96 -0.56 -2.58
N GLY A 352 -43.69 0.72 -2.86
CA GLY A 352 -44.10 1.38 -4.11
C GLY A 352 -43.43 2.73 -4.32
N MET A 353 -42.87 2.95 -5.52
CA MET A 353 -42.13 4.15 -5.97
C MET A 353 -40.80 4.40 -5.20
N LEU A 354 -39.68 4.79 -5.80
CA LEU A 354 -39.36 5.14 -7.19
C LEU A 354 -38.30 4.21 -7.78
N LEU A 355 -38.46 3.84 -9.05
CA LEU A 355 -37.45 3.11 -9.84
C LEU A 355 -37.35 3.74 -11.23
N GLU A 356 -36.83 4.98 -11.32
CA GLU A 356 -36.74 5.68 -12.61
C GLU A 356 -35.61 6.74 -12.66
N ALA A 357 -34.42 6.32 -13.10
CA ALA A 357 -33.31 7.21 -13.51
C ALA A 357 -32.21 6.43 -14.27
N LYS A 358 -32.53 5.78 -15.40
CA LYS A 358 -31.54 4.98 -16.16
C LYS A 358 -31.66 5.14 -17.69
N LYS A 359 -31.10 6.22 -18.24
CA LYS A 359 -30.54 6.35 -19.61
C LYS A 359 -30.18 7.81 -19.98
N ARG A 360 -28.87 8.11 -20.02
CA ARG A 360 -28.11 9.13 -20.80
C ARG A 360 -26.77 9.33 -20.06
N GLU A 361 -25.60 9.35 -20.69
CA GLU A 361 -25.22 9.18 -22.10
C GLU A 361 -24.06 8.18 -22.27
N GLU A 362 -24.17 7.32 -23.28
CA GLU A 362 -23.03 6.63 -23.91
C GLU A 362 -23.19 6.74 -25.43
N ALA A 363 -22.54 7.72 -26.05
CA ALA A 363 -22.00 7.70 -27.43
C ALA A 363 -21.63 9.12 -27.88
N GLU A 364 -20.32 9.44 -27.90
CA GLU A 364 -19.69 9.95 -29.13
C GLU A 364 -18.15 9.83 -29.07
N GLN A 365 -17.68 8.72 -29.64
CA GLN A 365 -16.36 8.61 -30.27
C GLN A 365 -16.41 9.40 -31.61
N SER A 366 -15.35 9.99 -32.18
CA SER A 366 -13.91 9.99 -31.85
C SER A 366 -13.14 11.01 -32.72
N SER A 367 -11.80 10.97 -32.62
CA SER A 367 -10.79 11.31 -33.66
C SER A 367 -10.23 12.74 -33.72
N ALA A 368 -9.03 13.00 -34.27
CA ALA A 368 -7.74 12.28 -34.24
C ALA A 368 -6.61 13.12 -34.92
N LYS A 369 -5.33 12.85 -34.59
CA LYS A 369 -4.09 13.15 -35.39
C LYS A 369 -3.72 14.65 -35.57
N ASP A 370 -2.51 15.08 -35.96
CA ASP A 370 -1.15 14.48 -36.19
C ASP A 370 -0.11 15.66 -36.14
N ILE A 371 1.22 15.58 -35.99
CA ILE A 371 2.19 14.46 -35.80
C ILE A 371 3.04 14.78 -34.52
N ARG A 372 4.39 14.98 -34.40
CA ARG A 372 5.65 14.81 -35.19
C ARG A 372 6.84 14.53 -34.23
N ILE A 373 8.08 14.33 -34.75
CA ILE A 373 9.22 13.70 -34.02
C ILE A 373 10.58 14.33 -34.41
N THR A 374 11.56 14.39 -33.48
CA THR A 374 13.02 14.36 -33.78
C THR A 374 13.81 13.52 -32.77
N LYS A 375 14.92 12.90 -33.21
CA LYS A 375 15.96 12.18 -32.41
C LYS A 375 17.19 13.11 -32.19
N ALA A 376 18.33 12.77 -31.57
CA ALA A 376 18.90 11.50 -31.05
C ALA A 376 19.68 11.75 -29.72
N ILE A 377 20.85 11.24 -29.31
CA ILE A 377 21.97 10.49 -29.96
C ILE A 377 22.29 9.19 -29.17
N LYS A 378 23.46 9.05 -28.51
CA LYS A 378 23.95 7.88 -27.74
C LYS A 378 25.14 8.28 -26.84
N LYS A 379 25.42 7.41 -25.85
CA LYS A 379 26.75 7.09 -25.25
C LYS A 379 27.38 8.00 -24.19
N ASP A 380 26.83 9.17 -23.89
CA ASP A 380 27.03 9.89 -22.62
C ASP A 380 25.69 9.92 -21.90
N SER A 381 25.48 9.12 -20.84
CA SER A 381 24.15 8.99 -20.23
C SER A 381 23.88 10.07 -19.16
N ASP A 382 22.69 10.65 -19.21
CA ASP A 382 22.24 11.64 -18.23
C ASP A 382 22.15 11.04 -16.82
N PHE A 383 21.76 9.77 -16.71
CA PHE A 383 21.88 9.00 -15.46
C PHE A 383 23.32 9.01 -14.92
N GLY A 384 24.31 8.69 -15.75
CA GLY A 384 25.71 8.64 -15.33
C GLY A 384 26.23 10.00 -14.87
N ARG A 385 25.90 11.07 -15.61
CA ARG A 385 26.25 12.45 -15.26
C ARG A 385 25.58 12.89 -13.95
N ALA A 386 24.27 12.69 -13.80
CA ALA A 386 23.53 13.03 -12.59
C ALA A 386 24.02 12.24 -11.37
N PHE A 387 24.24 10.93 -11.52
CA PHE A 387 24.72 10.06 -10.44
C PHE A 387 26.15 10.41 -10.00
N ILE A 388 27.06 10.71 -10.95
CA ILE A 388 28.44 11.16 -10.62
C ILE A 388 28.40 12.52 -9.92
N ASN A 389 27.56 13.46 -10.36
CA ASN A 389 27.39 14.76 -9.70
C ASN A 389 26.83 14.60 -8.28
N ALA A 390 25.84 13.71 -8.08
CA ALA A 390 25.29 13.38 -6.78
C ALA A 390 26.32 12.73 -5.84
N ALA A 391 27.12 11.78 -6.35
CA ALA A 391 28.19 11.12 -5.62
C ALA A 391 29.34 12.07 -5.25
N ASN A 392 29.68 13.03 -6.12
CA ASN A 392 30.64 14.08 -5.82
C ASN A 392 30.11 15.03 -4.72
N ALA A 393 28.86 15.48 -4.82
CA ALA A 393 28.23 16.32 -3.79
C ALA A 393 28.13 15.60 -2.43
N ALA A 394 27.86 14.29 -2.42
CA ALA A 394 27.91 13.44 -1.23
C ALA A 394 29.33 13.43 -0.62
N LYS A 395 30.35 13.12 -1.43
CA LYS A 395 31.75 13.05 -1.01
C LYS A 395 32.30 14.39 -0.52
N GLU A 396 31.88 15.51 -1.12
CA GLU A 396 32.15 16.84 -0.59
C GLU A 396 31.54 17.03 0.80
N SER A 397 30.28 16.62 0.99
CA SER A 397 29.60 16.74 2.29
C SER A 397 30.32 15.96 3.40
N ASP A 398 30.98 14.84 3.08
CA ASP A 398 31.72 14.05 4.07
C ASP A 398 32.92 14.77 4.67
N GLY A 399 33.63 15.57 3.87
CA GLY A 399 34.78 16.37 4.32
C GLY A 399 34.43 17.63 5.13
N ILE A 400 33.15 18.02 5.19
CA ILE A 400 32.73 19.27 5.85
C ILE A 400 32.52 19.06 7.35
N THR A 401 33.16 19.91 8.16
CA THR A 401 33.08 19.95 9.63
C THR A 401 31.96 20.84 10.16
N ASP A 402 31.61 21.93 9.46
CA ASP A 402 30.43 22.74 9.77
C ASP A 402 29.15 21.95 9.49
N LEU A 403 28.37 21.71 10.54
CA LEU A 403 27.15 20.93 10.45
C LEU A 403 26.05 21.62 9.61
N LYS A 404 25.97 22.97 9.56
CA LYS A 404 24.95 23.67 8.76
C LYS A 404 25.30 23.60 7.27
N LEU A 405 26.54 23.91 6.90
CA LEU A 405 27.02 23.73 5.53
C LEU A 405 26.95 22.26 5.06
N LYS A 406 27.21 21.29 5.97
CA LYS A 406 27.04 19.86 5.69
C LYS A 406 25.57 19.49 5.44
N GLN A 407 24.62 20.03 6.21
CA GLN A 407 23.18 19.85 5.97
C GLN A 407 22.76 20.35 4.58
N GLU A 408 23.20 21.55 4.19
CA GLU A 408 22.88 22.15 2.88
C GLU A 408 23.44 21.30 1.72
N LYS A 409 24.69 20.84 1.82
CA LYS A 409 25.31 19.93 0.85
C LYS A 409 24.64 18.55 0.79
N LEU A 410 24.20 18.00 1.92
CA LEU A 410 23.42 16.75 1.96
C LEU A 410 22.06 16.91 1.26
N ILE A 411 21.33 18.02 1.47
CA ILE A 411 20.08 18.30 0.76
C ILE A 411 20.31 18.41 -0.76
N ALA A 412 21.40 19.07 -1.19
CA ALA A 412 21.77 19.13 -2.60
C ALA A 412 22.07 17.74 -3.19
N GLY A 413 22.84 16.90 -2.49
CA GLY A 413 23.12 15.51 -2.88
C GLY A 413 21.85 14.64 -2.96
N ILE A 414 20.92 14.79 -2.02
CA ILE A 414 19.62 14.08 -2.02
C ILE A 414 18.83 14.43 -3.28
N LYS A 415 18.73 15.72 -3.63
CA LYS A 415 18.05 16.18 -4.85
C LYS A 415 18.70 15.66 -6.13
N LEU A 416 20.03 15.63 -6.20
CA LEU A 416 20.75 15.09 -7.35
C LEU A 416 20.58 13.56 -7.50
N PHE A 417 20.45 12.81 -6.41
CA PHE A 417 20.08 11.38 -6.49
C PHE A 417 18.60 11.17 -6.85
N GLU A 418 17.70 12.07 -6.46
CA GLU A 418 16.29 12.06 -6.91
C GLU A 418 16.18 12.36 -8.41
N GLU A 419 16.98 13.29 -8.93
CA GLU A 419 17.12 13.54 -10.37
C GLU A 419 17.73 12.34 -11.11
N ALA A 420 18.82 11.76 -10.59
CA ALA A 420 19.41 10.54 -11.16
C ALA A 420 18.40 9.38 -11.21
N ALA A 421 17.55 9.22 -10.19
CA ALA A 421 16.48 8.23 -10.17
C ALA A 421 15.43 8.45 -11.29
N LEU A 422 15.14 9.70 -11.69
CA LEU A 422 14.24 9.99 -12.82
C LEU A 422 14.85 9.64 -14.18
N TYR A 423 16.17 9.73 -14.32
CA TYR A 423 16.92 9.37 -15.52
C TYR A 423 17.28 7.89 -15.64
N ALA A 424 17.02 7.07 -14.61
CA ALA A 424 17.31 5.63 -14.65
C ALA A 424 16.58 4.92 -15.81
N GLU A 425 17.29 3.96 -16.42
CA GLU A 425 16.81 3.13 -17.52
C GLU A 425 16.67 1.64 -17.13
N THR A 426 17.20 1.24 -15.97
CA THR A 426 17.09 -0.13 -15.43
C THR A 426 16.74 -0.15 -13.95
N ASP A 427 16.16 -1.26 -13.49
CA ASP A 427 15.84 -1.47 -12.07
C ASP A 427 17.08 -1.35 -11.17
N ASP A 428 18.25 -1.84 -11.64
CA ASP A 428 19.50 -1.82 -10.88
C ASP A 428 20.06 -0.39 -10.74
N GLN A 429 20.01 0.41 -11.82
CA GLN A 429 20.38 1.85 -11.78
C GLN A 429 19.50 2.62 -10.79
N LEU A 430 18.19 2.39 -10.86
CA LEU A 430 17.22 3.03 -9.99
C LEU A 430 17.42 2.61 -8.52
N PHE A 431 17.60 1.32 -8.27
CA PHE A 431 17.89 0.80 -6.93
C PHE A 431 19.17 1.40 -6.34
N SER A 432 20.24 1.53 -7.13
CA SER A 432 21.47 2.21 -6.71
C SER A 432 21.23 3.68 -6.35
N ALA A 433 20.54 4.45 -7.19
CA ALA A 433 20.26 5.86 -6.93
C ALA A 433 19.38 6.06 -5.67
N LEU A 434 18.33 5.25 -5.50
CA LEU A 434 17.45 5.31 -4.32
C LEU A 434 18.15 4.86 -3.04
N THR A 435 19.05 3.87 -3.11
CA THR A 435 19.86 3.43 -1.97
C THR A 435 20.81 4.55 -1.52
N SER A 436 21.54 5.17 -2.45
CA SER A 436 22.42 6.31 -2.14
C SER A 436 21.65 7.52 -1.60
N ARG A 437 20.48 7.86 -2.19
CA ARG A 437 19.55 8.87 -1.65
C ARG A 437 19.18 8.58 -0.20
N ASN A 438 18.80 7.34 0.10
CA ASN A 438 18.33 6.94 1.43
C ASN A 438 19.48 6.99 2.46
N GLN A 439 20.70 6.58 2.08
CA GLN A 439 21.90 6.74 2.90
C GLN A 439 22.17 8.22 3.24
N LEU A 440 22.08 9.14 2.26
CA LEU A 440 22.22 10.57 2.54
C LEU A 440 21.10 11.11 3.45
N ARG A 441 19.86 10.63 3.30
CA ARG A 441 18.73 10.98 4.18
C ARG A 441 19.01 10.55 5.63
N GLU A 442 19.53 9.36 5.86
CA GLU A 442 19.96 8.91 7.20
C GLU A 442 21.11 9.76 7.76
N THR A 443 22.11 10.08 6.95
CA THR A 443 23.21 10.98 7.32
C THR A 443 22.70 12.38 7.66
N TYR A 444 21.70 12.89 6.92
CA TYR A 444 21.04 14.17 7.20
C TYR A 444 20.30 14.15 8.54
N ILE A 445 19.51 13.11 8.82
CA ILE A 445 18.81 12.96 10.11
C ILE A 445 19.81 12.94 11.27
N ALA A 446 20.94 12.24 11.11
CA ALA A 446 22.00 12.20 12.12
C ALA A 446 22.69 13.58 12.32
N ALA A 447 22.89 14.36 11.25
CA ALA A 447 23.42 15.71 11.32
C ALA A 447 22.44 16.71 11.96
N ALA A 448 21.17 16.69 11.52
CA ALA A 448 20.09 17.51 12.07
C ALA A 448 19.92 17.31 13.58
N ILE A 449 19.88 16.04 14.04
CA ILE A 449 19.81 15.71 15.47
C ILE A 449 21.01 16.29 16.25
N LYS A 450 22.22 16.28 15.68
CA LYS A 450 23.40 16.91 16.32
C LYS A 450 23.27 18.43 16.39
N VAL A 451 22.87 19.10 15.30
CA VAL A 451 22.69 20.57 15.28
C VAL A 451 21.67 21.02 16.32
N VAL A 452 20.52 20.35 16.40
CA VAL A 452 19.48 20.67 17.37
C VAL A 452 19.93 20.36 18.80
N THR A 453 20.64 19.26 19.03
CA THR A 453 21.19 18.94 20.36
C THR A 453 22.23 19.97 20.81
N ASN A 454 23.10 20.44 19.90
CA ASN A 454 24.10 21.46 20.19
C ASN A 454 23.45 22.81 20.51
N LYS A 455 22.45 23.24 19.71
CA LYS A 455 21.68 24.47 19.99
C LYS A 455 20.91 24.40 21.31
N LEU A 456 20.31 23.26 21.65
CA LEU A 456 19.69 23.05 22.97
C LEU A 456 20.68 23.10 24.15
N GLY A 457 21.98 22.96 23.89
CA GLY A 457 23.06 23.16 24.87
C GLY A 457 23.41 24.62 25.18
N MET A 458 22.93 25.58 24.38
CA MET A 458 23.11 27.03 24.62
C MET A 458 22.01 27.55 25.56
N ASP A 459 22.32 28.56 26.39
CA ASP A 459 21.45 28.94 27.53
C ASP A 459 20.03 29.34 27.12
N THR A 460 19.89 30.21 26.12
CA THR A 460 18.62 30.62 25.51
C THR A 460 18.69 30.56 23.98
N LEU A 461 17.54 30.44 23.31
CA LEU A 461 17.42 30.46 21.85
C LEU A 461 16.54 31.64 21.44
N ASN A 462 16.92 32.38 20.40
CA ASN A 462 16.04 33.44 19.89
C ASN A 462 14.98 32.87 18.92
N ASN A 463 13.90 33.64 18.67
CA ASN A 463 12.78 33.19 17.83
C ASN A 463 13.19 32.76 16.40
N SER A 464 14.22 33.36 15.81
CA SER A 464 14.74 32.93 14.50
C SER A 464 15.46 31.59 14.59
N GLU A 465 16.17 31.32 15.69
CA GLU A 465 16.86 30.07 15.93
C GLU A 465 15.91 28.92 16.26
N VAL A 466 14.83 29.21 17.00
CA VAL A 466 13.71 28.28 17.21
C VAL A 466 13.09 27.89 15.86
N SER A 467 12.84 28.86 14.97
CA SER A 467 12.31 28.60 13.62
C SER A 467 13.27 27.77 12.76
N ASP A 468 14.57 28.10 12.72
CA ASP A 468 15.62 27.33 12.02
C ASP A 468 15.66 25.86 12.52
N VAL A 469 15.52 25.67 13.83
CA VAL A 469 15.54 24.36 14.49
C VAL A 469 14.28 23.56 14.21
N MET A 470 13.09 24.16 14.24
CA MET A 470 11.85 23.47 13.90
C MET A 470 11.85 23.01 12.44
N LEU A 471 12.19 23.90 11.50
CA LEU A 471 12.30 23.55 10.08
C LEU A 471 13.33 22.43 9.82
N THR A 472 14.41 22.40 10.61
CA THR A 472 15.40 21.29 10.60
C THR A 472 14.80 19.97 11.10
N LEU A 473 13.99 19.99 12.17
CA LEU A 473 13.30 18.81 12.71
C LEU A 473 12.19 18.31 11.78
N ASP A 474 11.46 19.21 11.13
CA ASP A 474 10.39 18.88 10.17
C ASP A 474 10.94 18.18 8.93
N GLN A 475 12.10 18.63 8.41
CA GLN A 475 12.81 17.96 7.33
C GLN A 475 13.37 16.60 7.77
N ALA A 476 13.88 16.47 9.00
CA ALA A 476 14.33 15.19 9.53
C ALA A 476 13.16 14.19 9.71
N GLU A 477 11.98 14.67 10.11
CA GLU A 477 10.76 13.85 10.15
C GLU A 477 10.33 13.42 8.73
N ALA A 478 10.31 14.35 7.77
CA ALA A 478 9.94 14.05 6.39
C ALA A 478 10.81 12.94 5.77
N PHE A 479 12.05 12.77 6.21
CA PHE A 479 12.96 11.72 5.74
C PHE A 479 12.91 10.40 6.52
N THR A 480 12.26 10.30 7.68
CA THR A 480 12.27 9.05 8.50
C THR A 480 10.91 8.38 8.71
N GLY A 481 10.83 7.08 8.44
CA GLY A 481 9.72 6.22 8.85
C GLY A 481 9.93 5.53 10.21
N ASN A 482 11.12 5.64 10.80
CA ASN A 482 11.50 4.86 11.98
C ASN A 482 10.88 5.46 13.26
N GLN A 483 9.97 4.72 13.91
CA GLN A 483 9.28 5.15 15.12
C GLN A 483 10.22 5.53 16.29
N GLN A 484 11.44 4.99 16.36
CA GLN A 484 12.42 5.39 17.40
C GLN A 484 13.03 6.76 17.10
N LEU A 485 13.26 7.08 15.82
CA LEU A 485 13.76 8.38 15.38
C LEU A 485 12.65 9.44 15.46
N LEU A 486 11.42 9.12 15.07
CA LEU A 486 10.25 9.99 15.24
C LEU A 486 10.07 10.39 16.71
N LYS A 487 10.02 9.41 17.64
CA LYS A 487 9.96 9.67 19.09
C LYS A 487 11.15 10.47 19.65
N LYS A 488 12.29 10.51 18.93
CA LYS A 488 13.46 11.32 19.30
C LYS A 488 13.34 12.75 18.74
N ILE A 489 12.77 12.93 17.55
CA ILE A 489 12.45 14.22 16.96
C ILE A 489 11.36 14.93 17.77
N ASP A 490 10.29 14.24 18.15
CA ASP A 490 9.22 14.78 19.02
C ASP A 490 9.78 15.32 20.34
N LYS A 491 10.62 14.51 21.03
CA LYS A 491 11.30 14.89 22.27
C LYS A 491 12.34 16.02 22.10
N LEU A 492 12.76 16.32 20.87
CA LEU A 492 13.57 17.50 20.59
C LEU A 492 12.66 18.72 20.38
N ARG A 493 11.54 18.60 19.64
CA ARG A 493 10.54 19.68 19.52
C ARG A 493 10.02 20.13 20.89
N GLU A 494 9.62 19.19 21.76
CA GLU A 494 9.20 19.46 23.14
C GLU A 494 10.22 20.31 23.91
N LYS A 495 11.51 19.99 23.78
CA LYS A 495 12.61 20.72 24.44
C LYS A 495 12.94 22.07 23.83
N VAL A 496 12.68 22.27 22.54
CA VAL A 496 12.87 23.56 21.86
C VAL A 496 11.75 24.52 22.25
N ILE A 497 10.50 24.04 22.31
CA ILE A 497 9.36 24.82 22.82
C ILE A 497 9.59 25.20 24.29
N ALA A 498 10.12 24.29 25.10
CA ALA A 498 10.48 24.57 26.50
C ALA A 498 11.78 25.39 26.69
N LYS A 499 12.38 25.93 25.62
CA LYS A 499 13.52 26.86 25.63
C LYS A 499 13.23 28.20 24.92
N GLN A 500 11.97 28.42 24.55
CA GLN A 500 11.44 29.68 24.02
C GLN A 500 10.84 30.53 25.15
#